data_AF-A0A8J8D5E9-F1
#
_entry.id   AF-A0A8J8D5E9-F1
#
_cell.length_a   1.000
_cell.length_b   1.000
_cell.length_c   1.000
_cell.angle_alpha   90.00
_cell.angle_beta   90.00
_cell.angle_gamma   90.00
#
_symmetry.space_group_name_H-M   'P 1'
#
loop_
_entity.id
_entity.type
_entity.pdbx_description
1 polymer ?
#
loop_
_entity_poly.entity_id
_entity_poly.type
_entity_poly.pdbx_seq_one_letter_code
_entity_poly.pdbx_strand_id
1 'polypeptide(L)'
;MGSLSSLLWAFWYILPAYVANASPVLVGGGRPIDGGRTWKDGRRILGDGKTWRGFIGGVAIGTITGLVQYFITPDFYGDLGTAVLLAFLLSLGALLGDLIGSFFKRRANLPRGAPAIGLDQLGFLIAALALAYPVKTLDSGQIIFLLVVSPFVHWGANYFAYKMGWKSVPW
;
A
#
# COMPACT_ATOMS: atom_id res chain seq x y z
N MET A 1 18.06 -20.28 9.14
CA MET A 1 18.24 -18.82 8.95
C MET A 1 18.04 -18.14 10.31
N GLY A 2 18.87 -17.18 10.69
CA GLY A 2 18.72 -16.47 11.97
C GLY A 2 17.47 -15.58 11.99
N SER A 3 17.04 -15.15 13.19
CA SER A 3 15.85 -14.31 13.37
C SER A 3 15.91 -13.01 12.54
N LEU A 4 17.05 -12.32 12.55
CA LEU A 4 17.27 -11.10 11.76
C LEU A 4 17.08 -11.34 10.25
N SER A 5 17.62 -12.43 9.72
CA SER A 5 17.44 -12.77 8.31
C SER A 5 15.98 -13.04 7.95
N SER A 6 15.19 -13.64 8.85
CA SER A 6 13.75 -13.84 8.62
C SER A 6 12.99 -12.52 8.52
N LEU A 7 13.34 -11.52 9.34
CA LEU A 7 12.70 -10.20 9.32
C LEU A 7 13.03 -9.40 8.06
N LEU A 8 14.26 -9.53 7.55
CA LEU A 8 14.64 -8.93 6.26
C LEU A 8 13.83 -9.53 5.10
N TRP A 9 13.54 -10.83 5.13
CA TRP A 9 12.66 -11.46 4.15
C TRP A 9 11.20 -11.01 4.26
N ALA A 10 10.72 -10.69 5.45
CA ALA A 10 9.39 -10.08 5.62
C ALA A 10 9.31 -8.69 4.97
N PHE A 11 10.37 -7.88 5.13
CA PHE A 11 10.47 -6.60 4.42
C PHE A 11 10.53 -6.77 2.90
N TRP A 12 11.35 -7.72 2.43
CA TRP A 12 11.45 -8.03 1.01
C TRP A 12 10.10 -8.47 0.46
N TYR A 13 9.38 -9.33 1.16
CA TYR A 13 8.04 -9.78 0.79
C TYR A 13 7.06 -8.61 0.60
N ILE A 14 7.00 -7.66 1.54
CA ILE A 14 5.98 -6.59 1.53
C ILE A 14 6.33 -5.40 0.64
N LEU A 15 7.56 -5.34 0.12
CA LEU A 15 8.06 -4.20 -0.65
C LEU A 15 7.16 -3.77 -1.82
N PRO A 16 6.56 -4.69 -2.63
CA PRO A 16 5.60 -4.31 -3.66
C PRO A 16 4.42 -3.49 -3.14
N ALA A 17 3.88 -3.83 -1.96
CA ALA A 17 2.77 -3.11 -1.34
C ALA A 17 3.20 -1.70 -0.87
N TYR A 18 4.38 -1.56 -0.26
CA TYR A 18 4.92 -0.25 0.13
C TYR A 18 5.13 0.66 -1.06
N VAL A 19 5.74 0.14 -2.14
CA VAL A 19 5.97 0.89 -3.36
C VAL A 19 4.63 1.27 -4.02
N ALA A 20 3.70 0.32 -4.13
CA ALA A 20 2.37 0.56 -4.67
C ALA A 20 1.65 1.67 -3.91
N ASN A 21 1.65 1.65 -2.58
CA ASN A 21 0.98 2.64 -1.74
C ASN A 21 1.63 4.04 -1.79
N ALA A 22 2.96 4.11 -1.96
CA ALA A 22 3.68 5.39 -2.06
C ALA A 22 3.56 6.01 -3.47
N SER A 23 3.46 5.19 -4.50
CA SER A 23 3.47 5.63 -5.91
C SER A 23 2.42 6.69 -6.31
N PRO A 24 1.18 6.75 -5.77
CA PRO A 24 0.19 7.75 -6.17
C PRO A 24 0.62 9.18 -5.80
N VAL A 25 1.60 9.34 -4.91
CA VAL A 25 2.22 10.66 -4.65
C VAL A 25 2.98 11.17 -5.88
N LEU A 26 3.58 10.26 -6.67
CA LEU A 26 4.37 10.58 -7.85
C LEU A 26 3.55 10.57 -9.15
N VAL A 27 2.70 9.54 -9.30
CA VAL A 27 1.93 9.31 -10.55
C VAL A 27 0.44 9.62 -10.40
N GLY A 28 -0.03 9.97 -9.21
CA GLY A 28 -1.44 10.27 -8.94
C GLY A 28 -1.92 11.57 -9.56
N GLY A 29 -3.09 12.03 -9.13
CA GLY A 29 -3.86 13.04 -9.87
C GLY A 29 -4.67 12.41 -11.02
N GLY A 30 -5.24 13.22 -11.90
CA GLY A 30 -6.21 12.76 -12.89
C GLY A 30 -7.60 12.53 -12.30
N ARG A 31 -8.45 11.76 -13.01
CA ARG A 31 -9.87 11.63 -12.68
C ARG A 31 -10.09 10.87 -11.35
N PRO A 32 -10.84 11.45 -10.38
CA PRO A 32 -11.25 10.75 -9.17
C PRO A 32 -12.05 9.49 -9.49
N ILE A 33 -11.80 8.40 -8.75
CA ILE A 33 -12.47 7.10 -8.91
C ILE A 33 -13.97 7.23 -8.63
N ASP A 34 -14.34 8.00 -7.60
CA ASP A 34 -15.75 8.22 -7.28
C ASP A 34 -16.44 9.19 -8.27
N GLY A 35 -15.69 9.87 -9.13
CA GLY A 35 -16.23 10.84 -10.10
C GLY A 35 -16.96 12.01 -9.47
N GLY A 36 -16.66 12.37 -8.21
CA GLY A 36 -17.36 13.43 -7.48
C GLY A 36 -18.62 12.96 -6.76
N ARG A 37 -19.01 11.68 -6.90
CA ARG A 37 -20.23 11.14 -6.29
C ARG A 37 -20.17 11.18 -4.77
N THR A 38 -21.34 11.36 -4.18
CA THR A 38 -21.58 11.32 -2.74
C THR A 38 -22.26 10.01 -2.35
N TRP A 39 -22.06 9.60 -1.09
CA TRP A 39 -22.78 8.50 -0.46
C TRP A 39 -24.09 9.01 0.15
N LYS A 40 -24.91 8.11 0.71
CA LYS A 40 -26.21 8.45 1.33
C LYS A 40 -26.13 9.45 2.49
N ASP A 41 -24.94 9.68 3.04
CA ASP A 41 -24.67 10.65 4.10
C ASP A 41 -24.30 12.04 3.56
N GLY A 42 -24.42 12.27 2.24
CA GLY A 42 -24.08 13.54 1.59
C GLY A 42 -22.58 13.78 1.41
N ARG A 43 -21.71 12.89 1.91
CA ARG A 43 -20.25 13.04 1.83
C ARG A 43 -19.71 12.27 0.63
N ARG A 44 -18.55 12.70 0.11
CA ARG A 44 -17.84 12.00 -0.98
C ARG A 44 -17.67 10.51 -0.68
N ILE A 45 -17.74 9.65 -1.70
CA ILE A 45 -17.53 8.21 -1.49
C ILE A 45 -16.08 7.95 -1.07
N LEU A 46 -15.11 8.53 -1.78
CA LEU A 46 -13.68 8.37 -1.53
C LEU A 46 -12.99 9.74 -1.33
N GLY A 47 -13.28 10.69 -2.22
CA GLY A 47 -12.63 12.00 -2.31
C GLY A 47 -11.57 12.09 -3.41
N ASP A 48 -11.19 13.31 -3.77
CA ASP A 48 -10.36 13.62 -4.96
C ASP A 48 -8.93 13.08 -4.91
N GLY A 49 -8.48 12.57 -3.75
CA GLY A 49 -7.16 11.96 -3.61
C GLY A 49 -7.07 10.55 -4.20
N LYS A 50 -8.21 9.92 -4.50
CA LYS A 50 -8.27 8.55 -5.01
C LYS A 50 -8.61 8.57 -6.49
N THR A 51 -7.60 8.43 -7.34
CA THR A 51 -7.72 8.60 -8.79
C THR A 51 -7.40 7.32 -9.54
N TRP A 52 -7.97 7.16 -10.74
CA TRP A 52 -7.70 6.00 -11.58
C TRP A 52 -6.23 5.90 -11.98
N ARG A 53 -5.57 7.03 -12.27
CA ARG A 53 -4.15 7.07 -12.63
C ARG A 53 -3.27 6.63 -11.46
N GLY A 54 -3.57 7.10 -10.25
CA GLY A 54 -2.86 6.67 -9.05
C GLY A 54 -3.06 5.17 -8.75
N PHE A 55 -4.29 4.69 -8.89
CA PHE A 55 -4.60 3.28 -8.64
C PHE A 55 -3.94 2.33 -9.64
N ILE A 56 -4.17 2.54 -10.95
CA ILE A 56 -3.61 1.68 -12.00
C ILE A 56 -2.08 1.80 -12.04
N GLY A 57 -1.56 3.03 -11.97
CA GLY A 57 -0.13 3.29 -11.94
C GLY A 57 0.54 2.65 -10.73
N GLY A 58 -0.08 2.71 -9.55
CA GLY A 58 0.50 2.09 -8.36
C GLY A 58 0.46 0.57 -8.35
N VAL A 59 -0.63 -0.04 -8.83
CA VAL A 59 -0.65 -1.50 -9.03
C VAL A 59 0.45 -1.92 -10.00
N ALA A 60 0.62 -1.20 -11.11
CA ALA A 60 1.64 -1.50 -12.10
C ALA A 60 3.06 -1.37 -11.53
N ILE A 61 3.39 -0.25 -10.86
CA ILE A 61 4.73 -0.01 -10.28
C ILE A 61 5.04 -1.04 -9.19
N GLY A 62 4.09 -1.37 -8.32
CA GLY A 62 4.29 -2.41 -7.31
C GLY A 62 4.46 -3.81 -7.94
N THR A 63 3.71 -4.14 -8.99
CA THR A 63 3.89 -5.41 -9.73
C THR A 63 5.27 -5.48 -10.39
N ILE A 64 5.73 -4.39 -11.01
CA ILE A 64 7.09 -4.27 -11.57
C ILE A 64 8.15 -4.43 -10.48
N THR A 65 7.89 -3.94 -9.27
CA THR A 65 8.80 -4.15 -8.14
C THR A 65 9.01 -5.65 -7.89
N GLY A 66 7.95 -6.45 -7.85
CA GLY A 66 8.07 -7.91 -7.72
C GLY A 66 8.81 -8.59 -8.86
N LEU A 67 8.59 -8.13 -10.09
CA LEU A 67 9.33 -8.59 -11.26
C LEU A 67 10.84 -8.36 -11.09
N VAL A 68 11.23 -7.17 -10.65
CA VAL A 68 12.64 -6.86 -10.36
C VAL A 68 13.16 -7.72 -9.21
N GLN A 69 12.37 -7.90 -8.15
CA GLN A 69 12.77 -8.74 -7.01
C GLN A 69 13.01 -10.20 -7.41
N TYR A 70 12.24 -10.74 -8.35
CA TYR A 70 12.46 -12.09 -8.87
C TYR A 70 13.84 -12.25 -9.49
N PHE A 71 14.30 -11.29 -10.29
CA PHE A 71 15.63 -11.36 -10.91
C PHE A 71 16.78 -11.20 -9.92
N ILE A 72 16.53 -10.65 -8.73
CA ILE A 72 17.53 -10.51 -7.66
C ILE A 72 17.54 -11.76 -6.76
N THR A 73 16.35 -12.29 -6.42
CA THR A 73 16.17 -13.43 -5.50
C THR A 73 15.19 -14.45 -6.06
N PRO A 74 15.53 -15.18 -7.14
CA PRO A 74 14.60 -16.10 -7.79
C PRO A 74 14.15 -17.22 -6.85
N ASP A 75 15.06 -17.77 -6.05
CA ASP A 75 14.78 -18.83 -5.07
C ASP A 75 13.76 -18.42 -4.01
N PHE A 76 13.62 -17.12 -3.73
CA PHE A 76 12.59 -16.66 -2.81
C PHE A 76 11.19 -16.91 -3.36
N TYR A 77 10.98 -16.79 -4.66
CA TYR A 77 9.66 -16.90 -5.29
C TYR A 77 9.42 -18.27 -5.92
N GLY A 78 10.48 -19.02 -6.23
CA GLY A 78 10.41 -20.31 -6.92
C GLY A 78 10.26 -20.15 -8.43
N ASP A 79 9.24 -19.41 -8.88
CA ASP A 79 9.02 -19.12 -10.29
C ASP A 79 8.54 -17.68 -10.53
N LEU A 80 8.70 -17.23 -11.78
CA LEU A 80 8.36 -15.87 -12.19
C LEU A 80 6.85 -15.58 -12.08
N GLY A 81 6.00 -16.56 -12.39
CA GLY A 81 4.55 -16.41 -12.31
C GLY A 81 4.08 -16.16 -10.89
N THR A 82 4.62 -16.92 -9.93
CA THR A 82 4.40 -16.72 -8.49
C THR A 82 4.88 -15.35 -8.03
N ALA A 83 6.07 -14.91 -8.47
CA ALA A 83 6.60 -13.58 -8.12
C ALA A 83 5.69 -12.43 -8.59
N VAL A 84 5.27 -12.48 -9.86
CA VAL A 84 4.41 -11.46 -10.48
C VAL A 84 3.02 -11.49 -9.85
N LEU A 85 2.42 -12.66 -9.66
CA LEU A 85 1.11 -12.80 -9.03
C LEU A 85 1.12 -12.29 -7.59
N LEU A 86 2.14 -12.67 -6.80
CA LEU A 86 2.30 -12.22 -5.43
C LEU A 86 2.39 -10.69 -5.36
N ALA A 87 3.27 -10.09 -6.16
CA ALA A 87 3.46 -8.65 -6.18
C ALA A 87 2.22 -7.90 -6.67
N PHE A 88 1.51 -8.44 -7.67
CA PHE A 88 0.23 -7.90 -8.13
C PHE A 88 -0.80 -7.90 -7.00
N LEU A 89 -1.00 -9.02 -6.30
CA LEU A 89 -1.97 -9.12 -5.21
C LEU A 89 -1.61 -8.24 -4.01
N LEU A 90 -0.32 -8.16 -3.65
CA LEU A 90 0.15 -7.24 -2.62
C LEU A 90 -0.12 -5.78 -2.99
N SER A 91 0.16 -5.39 -4.23
CA SER A 91 -0.03 -4.02 -4.73
C SER A 91 -1.51 -3.66 -4.84
N LEU A 92 -2.32 -4.57 -5.38
CA LEU A 92 -3.76 -4.43 -5.49
C LEU A 92 -4.40 -4.33 -4.10
N GLY A 93 -4.02 -5.22 -3.19
CA GLY A 93 -4.54 -5.25 -1.82
C GLY A 93 -4.18 -3.98 -1.07
N ALA A 94 -2.95 -3.48 -1.20
CA ALA A 94 -2.53 -2.21 -0.60
C ALA A 94 -3.43 -1.04 -1.04
N LEU A 95 -3.61 -0.89 -2.34
CA LEU A 95 -4.41 0.21 -2.89
C LEU A 95 -5.90 0.04 -2.63
N LEU A 96 -6.43 -1.19 -2.62
CA LEU A 96 -7.80 -1.45 -2.17
C LEU A 96 -7.98 -1.10 -0.68
N GLY A 97 -7.03 -1.45 0.17
CA GLY A 97 -7.03 -1.08 1.59
C GLY A 97 -7.05 0.44 1.79
N ASP A 98 -6.27 1.17 1.00
CA ASP A 98 -6.24 2.64 1.02
C ASP A 98 -7.57 3.27 0.51
N LEU A 99 -8.22 2.66 -0.48
CA LEU A 99 -9.59 3.05 -0.91
C LEU A 99 -10.62 2.79 0.20
N ILE A 100 -10.59 1.62 0.82
CA ILE A 100 -11.46 1.24 1.95
C ILE A 100 -11.25 2.22 3.10
N GLY A 101 -9.99 2.51 3.47
CA GLY A 101 -9.67 3.47 4.50
C GLY A 101 -10.21 4.86 4.18
N SER A 102 -10.08 5.30 2.92
CA SER A 102 -10.64 6.59 2.50
C SER A 102 -12.16 6.63 2.55
N PHE A 103 -12.84 5.55 2.20
CA PHE A 103 -14.28 5.43 2.37
C PHE A 103 -14.66 5.63 3.83
N PHE A 104 -14.04 4.90 4.77
CA PHE A 104 -14.33 5.03 6.20
C PHE A 104 -14.00 6.43 6.75
N LYS A 105 -12.90 7.05 6.31
CA LYS A 105 -12.57 8.44 6.67
C LYS A 105 -13.68 9.40 6.24
N ARG A 106 -14.27 9.23 5.06
CA ARG A 106 -15.41 10.06 4.63
C ARG A 106 -16.64 9.81 5.50
N ARG A 107 -16.93 8.56 5.88
CA ARG A 107 -18.05 8.24 6.78
C ARG A 107 -17.87 8.85 8.18
N ALA A 108 -16.64 8.94 8.65
CA ALA A 108 -16.26 9.60 9.91
C ALA A 108 -16.17 11.13 9.82
N ASN A 109 -16.65 11.74 8.73
CA ASN A 109 -16.58 13.19 8.47
C ASN A 109 -15.16 13.77 8.46
N LEU A 110 -14.14 12.94 8.23
CA LEU A 110 -12.77 13.43 8.13
C LEU A 110 -12.56 14.01 6.72
N PRO A 111 -12.07 15.26 6.60
CA PRO A 111 -11.79 15.87 5.31
C PRO A 111 -10.63 15.17 4.60
N ARG A 112 -10.45 15.46 3.30
CA ARG A 112 -9.29 14.96 2.54
C ARG A 112 -8.01 15.44 3.23
N GLY A 113 -7.04 14.55 3.38
CA GLY A 113 -5.75 14.87 4.00
C GLY A 113 -5.75 14.86 5.54
N ALA A 114 -6.91 14.73 6.19
CA ALA A 114 -6.93 14.51 7.63
C ALA A 114 -6.25 13.18 7.99
N PRO A 115 -5.41 13.15 9.04
CA PRO A 115 -4.77 11.92 9.49
C PRO A 115 -5.82 10.98 10.12
N ALA A 116 -5.69 9.68 9.87
CA ALA A 116 -6.43 8.62 10.55
C ALA A 116 -5.42 7.59 11.07
N ILE A 117 -4.98 7.77 12.32
CA ILE A 117 -3.97 6.91 12.97
C ILE A 117 -4.48 5.46 13.03
N GLY A 118 -3.58 4.52 12.77
CA GLY A 118 -3.87 3.10 12.61
C GLY A 118 -4.33 2.79 11.18
N LEU A 119 -5.38 3.47 10.71
CA LEU A 119 -5.98 3.19 9.40
C LEU A 119 -5.01 3.54 8.25
N ASP A 120 -4.38 4.72 8.28
CA ASP A 120 -3.47 5.17 7.23
C ASP A 120 -2.16 4.33 7.23
N GLN A 121 -1.71 3.88 8.41
CA GLN A 121 -0.45 3.14 8.57
C GLN A 121 -0.57 1.64 8.33
N LEU A 122 -1.71 1.03 8.69
CA LEU A 122 -1.89 -0.43 8.72
C LEU A 122 -2.96 -0.92 7.75
N GLY A 123 -3.91 -0.08 7.34
CA GLY A 123 -5.04 -0.51 6.50
C GLY A 123 -4.59 -1.09 5.17
N PHE A 124 -3.63 -0.43 4.49
CA PHE A 124 -3.06 -0.94 3.25
C PHE A 124 -2.28 -2.25 3.47
N LEU A 125 -1.51 -2.35 4.57
CA LEU A 125 -0.73 -3.54 4.90
C LEU A 125 -1.64 -4.75 5.12
N ILE A 126 -2.67 -4.59 5.95
CA ILE A 126 -3.60 -5.67 6.28
C ILE A 126 -4.32 -6.16 5.03
N ALA A 127 -4.79 -5.24 4.18
CA ALA A 127 -5.45 -5.61 2.93
C ALA A 127 -4.50 -6.29 1.94
N ALA A 128 -3.24 -5.84 1.85
CA ALA A 128 -2.21 -6.49 1.03
C ALA A 128 -1.94 -7.93 1.50
N LEU A 129 -1.69 -8.12 2.80
CA LEU A 129 -1.44 -9.44 3.38
C LEU A 129 -2.64 -10.38 3.22
N ALA A 130 -3.87 -9.88 3.44
CA ALA A 130 -5.08 -10.66 3.27
C ALA A 130 -5.27 -11.12 1.81
N LEU A 131 -5.03 -10.23 0.84
CA LEU A 131 -5.22 -10.56 -0.58
C LEU A 131 -4.12 -11.49 -1.12
N ALA A 132 -2.89 -11.35 -0.63
CA ALA A 132 -1.75 -12.18 -1.04
C ALA A 132 -1.66 -13.53 -0.31
N TYR A 133 -2.44 -13.73 0.75
CA TYR A 133 -2.46 -14.94 1.58
C TYR A 133 -2.50 -16.27 0.79
N PRO A 134 -3.30 -16.40 -0.29
CA PRO A 134 -3.38 -17.67 -1.03
C PRO A 134 -2.10 -18.05 -1.80
N VAL A 135 -1.18 -17.11 -2.02
CA VAL A 135 0.01 -17.33 -2.86
C VAL A 135 1.23 -17.66 -2.01
N LYS A 136 1.53 -16.82 -1.03
CA LYS A 136 2.66 -17.00 -0.12
C LYS A 136 2.37 -16.28 1.19
N THR A 137 2.53 -16.98 2.31
CA THR A 137 2.26 -16.44 3.64
C THR A 137 3.55 -16.09 4.36
N LEU A 138 3.41 -15.22 5.36
CA LEU A 138 4.44 -14.91 6.34
C LEU A 138 4.11 -15.62 7.65
N ASP A 139 5.13 -15.98 8.42
CA ASP A 139 4.89 -16.50 9.77
C ASP A 139 4.36 -15.38 10.70
N SER A 140 3.78 -15.78 11.84
CA SER A 140 3.15 -14.82 12.75
C SER A 140 4.15 -13.79 13.30
N GLY A 141 5.42 -14.16 13.50
CA GLY A 141 6.47 -13.26 13.95
C GLY A 141 6.80 -12.20 12.89
N GLN A 142 6.88 -12.59 11.62
CA GLN A 142 7.05 -11.68 10.49
C GLN A 142 5.85 -10.73 10.32
N ILE A 143 4.61 -11.22 10.48
CA ILE A 143 3.41 -10.37 10.42
C ILE A 143 3.42 -9.35 11.55
N ILE A 144 3.67 -9.78 12.79
CA ILE A 144 3.76 -8.88 13.95
C ILE A 144 4.85 -7.83 13.73
N PHE A 145 6.01 -8.25 13.23
CA PHE A 145 7.09 -7.35 12.87
C PHE A 145 6.65 -6.29 11.86
N LEU A 146 6.00 -6.67 10.76
CA LEU A 146 5.50 -5.73 9.77
C LEU A 146 4.45 -4.78 10.35
N LEU A 147 3.56 -5.26 11.22
CA LEU A 147 2.58 -4.41 11.91
C LEU A 147 3.24 -3.37 12.81
N VAL A 148 4.34 -3.73 13.48
CA VAL A 148 5.10 -2.80 14.34
C VAL A 148 5.91 -1.82 13.51
N VAL A 149 6.56 -2.25 12.42
CA VAL A 149 7.48 -1.39 11.68
C VAL A 149 6.79 -0.52 10.62
N SER A 150 5.67 -0.97 10.04
CA SER A 150 4.98 -0.22 8.98
C SER A 150 4.55 1.19 9.38
N PRO A 151 4.08 1.47 10.61
CA PRO A 151 3.82 2.84 11.05
C PRO A 151 5.03 3.77 10.93
N PHE A 152 6.23 3.28 11.26
CA PHE A 152 7.47 4.05 11.16
C PHE A 152 7.89 4.23 9.70
N VAL A 153 7.78 3.19 8.87
CA VAL A 153 8.05 3.27 7.43
C VAL A 153 7.10 4.25 6.76
N HIS A 154 5.81 4.17 7.06
CA HIS A 154 4.78 5.04 6.52
C HIS A 154 5.03 6.51 6.91
N TRP A 155 5.32 6.78 8.19
CA TRP A 155 5.66 8.11 8.65
C TRP A 155 6.94 8.65 7.98
N GLY A 156 8.00 7.86 7.91
CA GLY A 156 9.25 8.23 7.25
C GLY A 156 9.06 8.56 5.77
N ALA A 157 8.29 7.73 5.05
CA ALA A 157 7.97 7.94 3.65
C ALA A 157 7.15 9.24 3.43
N ASN A 158 6.17 9.52 4.29
CA ASN A 158 5.37 10.74 4.18
C ASN A 158 6.16 12.00 4.55
N TYR A 159 7.03 11.92 5.56
CA TYR A 159 7.93 13.01 5.91
C TYR A 159 8.90 13.30 4.76
N PHE A 160 9.48 12.27 4.16
CA PHE A 160 10.33 12.41 2.98
C PHE A 160 9.58 13.06 1.82
N ALA A 161 8.39 12.56 1.47
CA ALA A 161 7.56 13.13 0.41
C ALA A 161 7.19 14.61 0.67
N TYR A 162 6.96 14.98 1.93
CA TYR A 162 6.74 16.37 2.33
C TYR A 162 7.99 17.24 2.12
N LYS A 163 9.16 16.75 2.53
CA LYS A 163 10.44 17.46 2.32
C LYS A 163 10.79 17.63 0.83
N MET A 164 10.40 16.68 0.00
CA MET A 164 10.54 16.76 -1.46
C MET A 164 9.48 17.63 -2.14
N GLY A 165 8.50 18.16 -1.39
CA GLY A 165 7.41 18.98 -1.92
C GLY A 165 6.34 18.19 -2.68
N TRP A 166 6.39 16.86 -2.66
CA TRP A 166 5.39 16.01 -3.32
C TRP A 166 4.09 15.88 -2.51
N LYS A 167 4.18 16.06 -1.20
CA LYS A 167 3.05 16.17 -0.28
C LYS A 167 3.04 17.55 0.38
N SER A 168 1.85 18.06 0.68
CA SER A 168 1.67 19.32 1.41
C SER A 168 1.75 19.15 2.94
N VAL A 169 1.67 17.93 3.45
CA VAL A 169 1.68 17.60 4.89
C VAL A 169 2.58 16.40 5.18
N PRO A 170 3.21 16.31 6.37
CA PRO A 170 4.21 15.29 6.70
C PRO A 170 3.64 13.94 7.18
N TRP A 171 2.32 13.76 7.19
CA TRP A 171 1.67 12.55 7.71
C TRP A 171 1.01 11.69 6.63
#